data_AF-A0A1Z3MZM8-F1
#
_entry.id   AF-A0A1Z3MZM8-F1
#
_cell.length_a   1.000
_cell.length_b   1.000
_cell.length_c   1.000
_cell.angle_alpha   90.00
_cell.angle_beta   90.00
_cell.angle_gamma   90.00
#
_symmetry.space_group_name_H-M   'P 1'
#
loop_
_entity.id
_entity.type
_entity.pdbx_description
1 polymer ?
#
loop_
_entity_poly.entity_id
_entity_poly.type
_entity_poly.pdbx_seq_one_letter_code
_entity_poly.pdbx_strand_id
1 'polypeptide(L)' 'MKYFSSDQVFNELVNGEVTREVIYASMNVARKRKYAEREKLFADALARFDEYRKEKTK' A
#
# COMPACT_ATOMS: atom_id res chain seq x y z
N MET A 1 -0.99 -11.52 -4.81
CA MET A 1 -0.39 -11.24 -3.49
C MET A 1 -1.44 -11.35 -2.40
N LYS A 2 -1.11 -12.01 -1.29
CA LYS A 2 -1.92 -11.98 -0.07
C LYS A 2 -1.24 -11.01 0.89
N TYR A 3 -1.90 -9.89 1.14
CA TYR A 3 -1.46 -8.91 2.14
C TYR A 3 -2.28 -9.11 3.40
N PHE A 4 -1.60 -9.23 4.53
CA PHE A 4 -2.24 -9.47 5.82
C PHE A 4 -2.30 -8.22 6.70
N SER A 5 -1.42 -7.24 6.48
CA SER A 5 -1.40 -5.95 7.19
C SER A 5 -0.87 -4.81 6.32
N SER A 6 -1.10 -3.56 6.76
CA SER A 6 -0.56 -2.36 6.11
C SER A 6 0.96 -2.26 6.28
N ASP A 7 1.51 -2.74 7.40
CA ASP A 7 2.95 -2.81 7.65
C ASP A 7 3.67 -3.67 6.62
N GLN A 8 3.09 -4.82 6.26
CA GLN A 8 3.66 -5.68 5.23
C GLN A 8 3.74 -4.94 3.88
N VAL A 9 2.63 -4.30 3.46
CA VAL A 9 2.59 -3.53 2.21
C VAL A 9 3.61 -2.40 2.23
N PHE A 10 3.73 -1.69 3.35
CA PHE A 10 4.71 -0.61 3.51
C PHE A 10 6.15 -1.13 3.38
N ASN A 11 6.50 -2.22 4.07
CA ASN A 11 7.84 -2.80 4.01
C ASN A 11 8.19 -3.28 2.59
N GLU A 12 7.26 -3.94 1.91
CA GLU A 12 7.45 -4.36 0.51
C GLU A 12 7.66 -3.15 -0.42
N LEU A 13 6.95 -2.03 -0.20
CA LEU A 13 7.15 -0.78 -0.94
C LEU A 13 8.53 -0.15 -0.64
N VAL A 14 8.95 -0.14 0.62
CA VAL A 14 10.26 0.39 1.05
C VAL A 14 11.41 -0.43 0.48
N ASN A 15 11.26 -1.76 0.44
CA ASN A 15 12.24 -2.69 -0.10
C ASN A 15 12.26 -2.73 -1.64
N GLY A 16 11.26 -2.12 -2.30
CA GLY A 16 11.12 -2.15 -3.76
C GLY A 16 10.64 -3.48 -4.31
N GLU A 17 10.08 -4.36 -3.47
CA GLU A 17 9.52 -5.65 -3.87
C GLU A 17 8.19 -5.48 -4.62
N VAL A 18 7.49 -4.36 -4.36
CA VAL A 18 6.26 -3.97 -5.04
C VAL A 18 6.28 -2.49 -5.39
N THR A 19 5.59 -2.11 -6.48
CA THR A 19 5.42 -0.70 -6.86
C THR A 19 4.09 -0.14 -6.37
N ARG A 20 4.00 1.20 -6.29
CA ARG A 20 2.75 1.90 -5.97
C ARG A 20 1.63 1.53 -6.95
N GLU A 21 1.94 1.32 -8.23
CA GLU A 21 0.93 0.96 -9.23
C GLU A 21 0.29 -0.41 -8.92
N VAL A 22 1.09 -1.37 -8.46
CA VAL A 22 0.59 -2.69 -8.03
C VAL A 22 -0.35 -2.56 -6.84
N ILE A 23 -0.02 -1.68 -5.88
CA ILE A 23 -0.87 -1.42 -4.72
C ILE A 23 -2.16 -0.70 -5.13
N TYR A 24 -2.10 0.30 -6.02
CA TYR A 24 -3.30 0.95 -6.55
C TYR A 24 -4.21 -0.02 -7.31
N ALA A 25 -3.63 -0.91 -8.13
CA ALA A 25 -4.39 -1.94 -8.83
C ALA A 25 -5.10 -2.88 -7.84
N SER A 26 -4.39 -3.31 -6.78
CA SER A 26 -4.94 -4.17 -5.72
C SER A 26 -6.04 -3.46 -4.91
N MET A 27 -5.85 -2.18 -4.60
CA MET A 27 -6.83 -1.33 -3.92
C MET A 27 -8.10 -1.16 -4.76
N ASN A 28 -7.96 -0.92 -6.07
CA ASN A 28 -9.10 -0.82 -7.00
C ASN A 28 -9.89 -2.13 -7.06
N VAL A 29 -9.22 -3.28 -7.05
CA VAL A 29 -9.90 -4.59 -6.98
C VAL A 29 -10.63 -4.76 -5.64
N ALA A 30 -10.03 -4.36 -4.52
CA ALA A 30 -10.68 -4.40 -3.21
C ALA A 30 -11.93 -3.51 -3.17
N ARG A 31 -11.85 -2.29 -3.71
CA ARG A 31 -12.99 -1.36 -3.85
C ARG A 31 -14.12 -1.96 -4.68
N LYS A 32 -13.81 -2.52 -5.86
CA LYS A 32 -14.81 -3.18 -6.72
C LYS A 32 -15.50 -4.36 -6.03
N ARG A 33 -14.78 -5.07 -5.16
CA ARG A 33 -15.30 -6.20 -4.36
C ARG A 33 -15.93 -5.77 -3.03
N LYS A 34 -16.01 -4.46 -2.75
CA LYS A 34 -16.53 -3.88 -1.49
C LYS A 34 -15.79 -4.38 -0.24
N TYR A 35 -14.50 -4.67 -0.36
CA TYR A 35 -13.65 -5.06 0.75
C TYR A 35 -13.06 -3.81 1.43
N ALA A 36 -13.89 -3.12 2.21
CA ALA A 36 -13.53 -1.85 2.86
C ALA A 36 -12.25 -1.93 3.70
N GLU A 37 -12.12 -2.98 4.52
CA GLU A 37 -10.92 -3.18 5.35
C GLU A 37 -9.64 -3.33 4.52
N ARG A 38 -9.72 -4.02 3.37
CA ARG A 38 -8.56 -4.15 2.47
C ARG A 38 -8.24 -2.85 1.76
N GLU A 39 -9.24 -2.11 1.34
CA GLU A 39 -9.04 -0.78 0.75
C GLU A 39 -8.34 0.15 1.76
N LYS A 40 -8.81 0.19 3.01
CA LYS A 40 -8.20 0.96 4.09
C LYS A 40 -6.76 0.52 4.36
N LEU A 41 -6.50 -0.78 4.41
CA LEU A 41 -5.16 -1.34 4.58
C LEU A 41 -4.17 -0.82 3.53
N PHE A 42 -4.57 -0.82 2.25
CA PHE A 42 -3.73 -0.29 1.17
C PHE A 42 -3.56 1.23 1.24
N ALA A 43 -4.61 1.97 1.57
CA ALA A 43 -4.56 3.42 1.72
C ALA A 43 -3.60 3.83 2.85
N ASP A 44 -3.69 3.18 4.01
CA ASP A 44 -2.85 3.43 5.17
C ASP A 44 -1.36 3.16 4.85
N ALA A 45 -1.07 2.08 4.13
CA ALA A 45 0.29 1.74 3.71
C ALA A 45 0.88 2.77 2.71
N LEU A 46 0.07 3.21 1.74
CA LEU A 46 0.49 4.24 0.78
C LEU A 46 0.76 5.58 1.44
N ALA A 47 -0.08 6.00 2.39
CA ALA A 47 0.10 7.25 3.14
C ALA A 47 1.43 7.25 3.90
N ARG A 48 1.74 6.16 4.61
CA ARG A 48 3.04 5.98 5.30
C ARG A 48 4.21 5.99 4.33
N PHE A 49 4.07 5.33 3.17
CA PHE A 49 5.14 5.30 2.17
C PHE A 49 5.42 6.70 1.59
N ASP A 50 4.38 7.51 1.40
CA ASP A 50 4.51 8.90 0.96
C ASP A 50 5.24 9.78 1.99
N GLU A 51 4.97 9.60 3.28
CA GLU A 51 5.70 10.26 4.37
C GLU A 51 7.18 9.86 4.38
N TYR A 52 7.48 8.55 4.34
CA TYR A 52 8.84 8.03 4.25
C TYR A 52 9.62 8.59 3.05
N ARG A 53 8.97 8.68 1.88
CA ARG A 53 9.56 9.26 0.66
C ARG A 53 9.89 10.74 0.81
N LYS A 54 9.05 11.51 1.50
CA LYS A 54 9.30 12.93 1.78
C LYS A 54 10.50 13.11 2.71
N GLU A 55 10.60 12.29 3.75
CA GLU A 55 11.74 12.33 4.69
C GLU A 55 13.07 12.00 4.01
N LYS A 56 13.09 10.99 3.13
CA LYS A 56 14.32 10.59 2.41
C LYS A 56 14.76 11.53 1.28
N THR A 57 13.88 12.43 0.84
CA THR A 57 14.19 13.39 -0.23
C THR A 57 14.58 14.76 0.34
N LYS A 58 14.72 14.86 1.67
CA LYS A 58 15.15 16.06 2.40
C LYS A 58 16.65 15.98 2.69
#